data_AF-A0A9X0WPS8-F1
#
_entry.id   AF-A0A9X0WPS8-F1
#
_cell.length_a   1.000
_cell.length_b   1.000
_cell.length_c   1.000
_cell.angle_alpha   90.00
_cell.angle_beta   90.00
_cell.angle_gamma   90.00
#
_symmetry.space_group_name_H-M   'P 1'
#
loop_
_entity.id
_entity.type
_entity.pdbx_description
1 polymer ?
#
loop_
_entity_poly.entity_id
_entity_poly.type
_entity_poly.pdbx_seq_one_letter_code
_entity_poly.pdbx_strand_id
1 'polypeptide(L)'
;MKKHLKNFLWLTPILLFFLYWLGVYLSLKNPMEEINYSENGGVVRNLMVKPYIQTIGSDRLWDKAEGFKTIAYPKNIVGEKEYLSVTLNSDTPDWFYMYEYDLDNNATIYSNFKYDSSKKVFYQTDLYLTIDETSYKGQQLLDQLATYGKDRTWLKKQSKKVVEQYIFGTWFRNGSSRYSLKNLGNMKIEYNKLIEE
;
A
#
# COMPACT_ATOMS: atom_id res chain seq x y z
N MET A 1 51.12 -18.68 -4.44
CA MET A 1 50.05 -18.03 -3.62
C MET A 1 49.60 -19.00 -2.54
N LYS A 2 49.65 -18.62 -1.24
CA LYS A 2 49.30 -19.50 -0.11
C LYS A 2 47.85 -20.02 -0.26
N LYS A 3 47.61 -21.31 0.04
CA LYS A 3 46.30 -21.99 -0.14
C LYS A 3 45.13 -21.22 0.50
N HIS A 4 45.34 -20.63 1.68
CA HIS A 4 44.35 -19.80 2.36
C HIS A 4 43.99 -18.50 1.62
N LEU A 5 44.96 -17.87 0.95
CA LEU A 5 44.73 -16.63 0.18
C LEU A 5 43.88 -16.91 -1.08
N LYS A 6 44.10 -18.06 -1.74
CA LYS A 6 43.26 -18.54 -2.84
C LYS A 6 41.81 -18.76 -2.40
N ASN A 7 41.61 -19.41 -1.24
CA ASN A 7 40.27 -19.69 -0.72
C ASN A 7 39.54 -18.40 -0.32
N PHE A 8 40.22 -17.42 0.29
CA PHE A 8 39.62 -16.14 0.64
C PHE A 8 39.21 -15.34 -0.61
N LEU A 9 40.10 -15.24 -1.61
CA LEU A 9 39.80 -14.57 -2.89
C LEU A 9 38.64 -15.23 -3.65
N TRP A 10 38.47 -16.55 -3.51
CA TRP A 10 37.36 -17.28 -4.11
C TRP A 10 36.02 -17.00 -3.44
N LEU A 11 36.00 -16.65 -2.15
CA LEU A 11 34.79 -16.27 -1.42
C LEU A 11 34.37 -14.81 -1.66
N THR A 12 35.25 -13.98 -2.23
CA THR A 12 34.98 -12.55 -2.47
C THR A 12 33.69 -12.29 -3.27
N PRO A 13 33.39 -13.00 -4.38
CA PRO A 13 32.16 -12.76 -5.14
C PRO A 13 30.89 -13.06 -4.32
N ILE A 14 30.94 -14.11 -3.49
CA ILE A 14 29.85 -14.51 -2.61
C ILE A 14 29.62 -13.43 -1.55
N LEU A 15 30.70 -12.94 -0.93
CA LEU A 15 30.63 -11.85 0.04
C LEU A 15 30.05 -10.57 -0.56
N LEU A 16 30.51 -10.17 -1.76
CA LEU A 16 30.00 -8.99 -2.46
C LEU A 16 28.51 -9.12 -2.78
N PHE A 17 28.05 -10.30 -3.16
CA PHE A 17 26.63 -10.57 -3.38
C PHE A 17 25.80 -10.38 -2.09
N PHE A 18 26.27 -10.91 -0.96
CA PHE A 18 25.60 -10.69 0.34
C PHE A 18 25.64 -9.23 0.79
N LEU A 19 26.74 -8.52 0.57
CA LEU A 19 26.85 -7.09 0.89
C LEU A 19 25.93 -6.23 0.01
N TYR A 20 25.83 -6.54 -1.28
CA TYR A 20 24.87 -5.89 -2.18
C TYR A 20 23.44 -6.12 -1.70
N TRP A 21 23.11 -7.36 -1.39
CA TRP A 21 21.79 -7.73 -0.87
C TRP A 21 21.45 -6.98 0.43
N LEU A 22 22.39 -6.98 1.38
CA LEU A 22 22.25 -6.26 2.64
C LEU A 22 22.12 -4.75 2.41
N GLY A 23 22.87 -4.19 1.46
CA GLY A 23 22.79 -2.78 1.08
C GLY A 23 21.40 -2.39 0.59
N VAL A 24 20.81 -3.18 -0.32
CA VAL A 24 19.44 -2.94 -0.81
C VAL A 24 18.42 -3.11 0.31
N TYR A 25 18.53 -4.17 1.11
CA TYR A 25 17.64 -4.38 2.24
C TYR A 25 17.66 -3.18 3.21
N LEU A 26 18.84 -2.72 3.59
CA LEU A 26 19.01 -1.57 4.47
C LEU A 26 18.60 -0.23 3.82
N SER A 27 18.57 -0.13 2.49
CA SER A 27 18.16 1.10 1.80
C SER A 27 16.65 1.35 1.83
N LEU A 28 15.84 0.29 1.96
CA LEU A 28 14.38 0.42 2.10
C LEU A 28 14.07 0.94 3.50
N LYS A 29 13.56 2.17 3.61
CA LYS A 29 13.40 2.90 4.89
C LYS A 29 11.98 2.92 5.43
N ASN A 30 10.99 2.45 4.68
CA ASN A 30 9.60 2.39 5.10
C ASN A 30 8.80 1.29 4.36
N PRO A 31 7.56 0.99 4.78
CA PRO A 31 6.75 -0.08 4.18
C PRO A 31 6.47 0.12 2.70
N MET A 32 6.20 1.35 2.26
CA MET A 32 5.88 1.62 0.86
C MET A 32 7.08 1.41 -0.06
N GLU A 33 8.28 1.69 0.42
CA GLU A 33 9.51 1.35 -0.30
C GLU A 33 9.71 -0.16 -0.40
N GLU A 34 9.40 -0.94 0.66
CA GLU A 34 9.43 -2.40 0.58
C GLU A 34 8.37 -2.94 -0.39
N ILE A 35 7.14 -2.44 -0.32
CA ILE A 35 6.04 -2.79 -1.21
C ILE A 35 6.43 -2.52 -2.66
N ASN A 36 6.87 -1.30 -2.98
CA ASN A 36 7.28 -0.96 -4.33
C ASN A 36 8.48 -1.81 -4.78
N TYR A 37 9.47 -2.04 -3.91
CA TYR A 37 10.60 -2.90 -4.26
C TYR A 37 10.19 -4.36 -4.51
N SER A 38 9.16 -4.87 -3.82
CA SER A 38 8.69 -6.24 -4.03
C SER A 38 8.17 -6.49 -5.45
N GLU A 39 7.63 -5.46 -6.10
CA GLU A 39 7.10 -5.55 -7.46
C GLU A 39 8.09 -4.97 -8.47
N ASN A 40 8.58 -3.76 -8.20
CA ASN A 40 9.43 -2.95 -9.07
C ASN A 40 10.93 -3.10 -8.81
N GLY A 41 11.35 -3.93 -7.86
CA GLY A 41 12.76 -4.17 -7.55
C GLY A 41 13.54 -4.95 -8.60
N GLY A 42 14.86 -5.01 -8.40
CA GLY A 42 15.81 -5.69 -9.27
C GLY A 42 15.81 -7.22 -9.11
N VAL A 43 16.87 -7.84 -9.62
CA VAL A 43 17.00 -9.32 -9.78
C VAL A 43 16.86 -10.09 -8.46
N VAL A 44 17.24 -9.46 -7.35
CA VAL A 44 17.23 -10.10 -6.02
C VAL A 44 15.93 -9.87 -5.22
N ARG A 45 14.90 -9.25 -5.81
CA ARG A 45 13.69 -8.85 -5.06
C ARG A 45 12.96 -10.03 -4.41
N ASN A 46 12.81 -11.13 -5.15
CA ASN A 46 12.09 -12.32 -4.69
C ASN A 46 12.81 -13.06 -3.55
N LEU A 47 14.10 -12.77 -3.32
CA LEU A 47 14.86 -13.30 -2.19
C LEU A 47 14.63 -12.47 -0.90
N MET A 48 14.17 -11.22 -1.03
CA MET A 48 13.98 -10.30 0.09
C MET A 48 12.55 -10.25 0.59
N VAL A 49 11.61 -10.12 -0.34
CA VAL A 49 10.23 -9.79 -0.04
C VAL A 49 9.33 -10.56 -0.99
N LYS A 50 8.20 -11.03 -0.47
CA LYS A 50 7.16 -11.62 -1.32
C LYS A 50 6.55 -10.52 -2.19
N PRO A 51 6.20 -10.80 -3.46
CA PRO A 51 5.51 -9.84 -4.31
C PRO A 51 4.23 -9.34 -3.63
N TYR A 52 4.07 -8.03 -3.55
CA TYR A 52 2.90 -7.37 -2.96
C TYR A 52 1.57 -7.94 -3.45
N ILE A 53 1.41 -8.18 -4.74
CA ILE A 53 0.17 -8.70 -5.32
C ILE A 53 -0.19 -10.07 -4.75
N GLN A 54 0.81 -10.92 -4.51
CA GLN A 54 0.61 -12.19 -3.84
C GLN A 54 0.29 -11.99 -2.35
N THR A 55 0.90 -11.00 -1.68
CA THR A 55 0.62 -10.73 -0.26
C THR A 55 -0.80 -10.25 -0.01
N ILE A 56 -1.39 -9.53 -0.97
CA ILE A 56 -2.81 -9.13 -0.95
C ILE A 56 -3.74 -10.21 -1.52
N GLY A 57 -3.26 -11.44 -1.73
CA GLY A 57 -4.07 -12.59 -2.11
C GLY A 57 -4.70 -12.50 -3.50
N SER A 58 -4.11 -11.71 -4.40
CA SER A 58 -4.57 -11.61 -5.79
C SER A 58 -3.84 -12.64 -6.66
N ASP A 59 -4.61 -13.37 -7.47
CA ASP A 59 -4.07 -14.32 -8.46
C ASP A 59 -3.57 -13.61 -9.73
N ARG A 60 -3.71 -12.28 -9.80
CA ARG A 60 -3.25 -11.49 -10.96
C ARG A 60 -1.74 -11.38 -10.95
N LEU A 61 -1.17 -11.29 -12.15
CA LEU A 61 0.25 -11.01 -12.34
C LEU A 61 0.47 -9.51 -12.62
N TRP A 62 1.57 -9.00 -12.10
CA TRP A 62 2.09 -7.67 -12.43
C TRP A 62 3.31 -7.82 -13.36
N ASP A 63 3.24 -7.18 -14.53
CA ASP A 63 4.36 -7.02 -15.44
C ASP A 63 4.69 -5.54 -15.57
N LYS A 64 5.94 -5.17 -15.28
CA LYS A 64 6.40 -3.79 -15.35
C LYS A 64 6.34 -3.22 -16.77
N ALA A 65 6.38 -4.08 -17.79
CA ALA A 65 6.27 -3.63 -19.18
C ALA A 65 4.89 -3.03 -19.51
N GLU A 66 3.86 -3.31 -18.70
CA GLU A 66 2.51 -2.72 -18.86
C GLU A 66 2.46 -1.24 -18.47
N GLY A 67 3.49 -0.70 -17.80
CA GLY A 67 3.55 0.70 -17.36
C GLY A 67 2.68 0.99 -16.13
N PHE A 68 1.39 0.67 -16.21
CA PHE A 68 0.45 0.77 -15.09
C PHE A 68 -0.59 -0.35 -15.11
N LYS A 69 -1.04 -0.78 -13.93
CA LYS A 69 -2.11 -1.80 -13.81
C LYS A 69 -2.88 -1.61 -12.52
N THR A 70 -4.20 -1.72 -12.62
CA THR A 70 -5.09 -1.72 -11.46
C THR A 70 -5.45 -3.14 -11.06
N ILE A 71 -5.18 -3.47 -9.79
CA ILE A 71 -5.45 -4.78 -9.20
C ILE A 71 -6.41 -4.59 -8.03
N ALA A 72 -7.55 -5.28 -8.10
CA ALA A 72 -8.53 -5.32 -7.02
C ALA A 72 -8.08 -6.26 -5.90
N TYR A 73 -8.41 -5.88 -4.67
CA TYR A 73 -8.26 -6.73 -3.51
C TYR A 73 -9.38 -7.79 -3.51
N PRO A 74 -9.07 -9.03 -3.11
CA PRO A 74 -10.06 -10.10 -3.05
C PRO A 74 -11.06 -9.88 -1.90
N LYS A 75 -12.28 -10.41 -2.08
CA LYS A 75 -13.41 -10.28 -1.13
C LYS A 75 -13.22 -11.06 0.19
N ASN A 76 -12.15 -11.83 0.34
CA ASN A 76 -11.75 -12.41 1.62
C ASN A 76 -10.87 -11.46 2.46
N ILE A 77 -10.38 -10.36 1.88
CA ILE A 77 -9.64 -9.31 2.59
C ILE A 77 -10.54 -8.12 2.90
N VAL A 78 -11.34 -7.69 1.91
CA VAL A 78 -12.32 -6.60 2.07
C VAL A 78 -13.73 -7.14 2.31
N GLY A 79 -14.59 -6.37 2.96
CA GLY A 79 -15.99 -6.76 3.19
C GLY A 79 -16.83 -6.81 1.92
N GLU A 80 -18.04 -7.39 2.04
CA GLU A 80 -18.95 -7.57 0.90
C GLU A 80 -19.31 -6.25 0.22
N LYS A 81 -19.68 -5.25 1.02
CA LYS A 81 -19.98 -3.86 0.61
C LYS A 81 -18.75 -3.01 0.26
N GLU A 82 -17.55 -3.60 0.31
CA GLU A 82 -16.29 -2.87 0.16
C GLU A 82 -15.59 -3.29 -1.13
N TYR A 83 -15.04 -2.31 -1.84
CA TYR A 83 -14.13 -2.52 -2.94
C TYR A 83 -12.85 -1.75 -2.66
N LEU A 84 -11.70 -2.39 -2.84
CA LEU A 84 -10.39 -1.76 -2.73
C LEU A 84 -9.57 -2.19 -3.92
N SER A 85 -8.85 -1.27 -4.53
CA SER A 85 -7.90 -1.57 -5.59
C SER A 85 -6.64 -0.73 -5.45
N VAL A 86 -5.56 -1.25 -6.01
CA VAL A 86 -4.27 -0.55 -6.12
C VAL A 86 -3.91 -0.41 -7.59
N THR A 87 -3.50 0.78 -7.99
CA THR A 87 -2.91 1.05 -9.29
C THR A 87 -1.41 1.15 -9.12
N LEU A 88 -0.73 0.14 -9.65
CA LEU A 88 0.73 0.04 -9.70
C LEU A 88 1.22 0.83 -10.90
N ASN A 89 2.40 1.41 -10.75
CA ASN A 89 3.12 2.08 -11.81
C ASN A 89 4.57 1.60 -11.80
N SER A 90 5.13 1.24 -12.96
CA SER A 90 6.50 0.76 -13.09
C SER A 90 7.54 1.85 -12.91
N ASP A 91 7.18 3.08 -13.25
CA ASP A 91 8.10 4.21 -13.36
C ASP A 91 8.19 5.00 -12.05
N THR A 92 7.20 4.84 -11.18
CA THR A 92 7.16 5.54 -9.90
C THR A 92 6.66 4.65 -8.75
N PRO A 93 7.26 4.79 -7.54
CA PRO A 93 6.71 4.22 -6.32
C PRO A 93 5.42 4.88 -5.84
N ASP A 94 4.98 5.98 -6.46
CA ASP A 94 3.82 6.79 -6.03
C ASP A 94 2.49 6.14 -6.41
N TRP A 95 2.24 4.95 -5.88
CA TRP A 95 1.06 4.15 -6.17
C TRP A 95 -0.21 4.76 -5.58
N PHE A 96 -1.33 4.43 -6.21
CA PHE A 96 -2.65 4.95 -5.91
C PHE A 96 -3.57 3.82 -5.45
N TYR A 97 -4.36 4.07 -4.42
CA TYR A 97 -5.33 3.12 -3.88
C TYR A 97 -6.71 3.75 -3.92
N MET A 98 -7.66 3.04 -4.52
CA MET A 98 -9.06 3.47 -4.62
C MET A 98 -9.92 2.55 -3.77
N TYR A 99 -10.68 3.14 -2.86
CA TYR A 99 -11.59 2.46 -1.99
C TYR A 99 -13.02 2.95 -2.21
N GLU A 100 -13.95 2.01 -2.24
CA GLU A 100 -15.38 2.24 -2.36
C GLU A 100 -16.11 1.49 -1.24
N TYR A 101 -17.11 2.14 -0.66
CA TYR A 101 -18.04 1.52 0.27
C TYR A 101 -19.47 1.75 -0.23
N ASP A 102 -20.13 0.68 -0.62
CA ASP A 102 -21.55 0.66 -0.98
C ASP A 102 -22.40 0.85 0.29
N LEU A 103 -23.02 2.02 0.43
CA LEU A 103 -23.95 2.28 1.53
C LEU A 103 -25.25 1.52 1.30
N ASP A 104 -25.84 1.69 0.12
CA ASP A 104 -27.01 1.02 -0.46
C ASP A 104 -27.01 1.25 -2.00
N ASN A 105 -27.91 0.59 -2.76
CA ASN A 105 -27.92 0.49 -4.24
C ASN A 105 -27.79 1.78 -5.07
N ASN A 106 -27.82 2.97 -4.47
CA ASN A 106 -27.62 4.25 -5.15
C ASN A 106 -26.61 5.20 -4.46
N ALA A 107 -25.95 4.76 -3.39
CA ALA A 107 -25.07 5.59 -2.57
C ALA A 107 -23.72 4.91 -2.28
N THR A 108 -22.63 5.55 -2.70
CA THR A 108 -21.27 5.00 -2.56
C THR A 108 -20.32 6.04 -1.98
N ILE A 109 -19.58 5.66 -0.95
CA ILE A 109 -18.47 6.46 -0.42
C ILE A 109 -17.21 6.10 -1.19
N TYR A 110 -16.53 7.10 -1.72
CA TYR A 110 -15.23 6.97 -2.37
C TYR A 110 -14.14 7.57 -1.48
N SER A 111 -13.05 6.82 -1.34
CA SER A 111 -11.85 7.28 -0.66
C SER A 111 -10.61 6.89 -1.44
N ASN A 112 -9.77 7.86 -1.75
CA ASN A 112 -8.55 7.65 -2.48
C ASN A 112 -7.34 7.87 -1.58
N PHE A 113 -6.32 7.04 -1.73
CA PHE A 113 -5.06 7.16 -1.01
C PHE A 113 -3.88 7.12 -1.97
N LYS A 114 -2.82 7.85 -1.65
CA LYS A 114 -1.61 7.91 -2.47
C LYS A 114 -0.37 7.92 -1.59
N TYR A 115 0.69 7.30 -2.08
CA TYR A 115 2.02 7.49 -1.53
C TYR A 115 2.78 8.58 -2.31
N ASP A 116 3.36 9.55 -1.61
CA ASP A 116 4.34 10.50 -2.13
C ASP A 116 5.72 10.08 -1.64
N SER A 117 6.50 9.48 -2.54
CA SER A 117 7.82 8.97 -2.23
C SER A 117 8.87 10.05 -1.99
N SER A 118 8.64 11.29 -2.44
CA SER A 118 9.54 12.41 -2.17
C SER A 118 9.36 12.92 -0.73
N LYS A 119 8.10 12.98 -0.27
CA LYS A 119 7.77 13.44 1.09
C LYS A 119 7.73 12.30 2.12
N LYS A 120 7.74 11.05 1.67
CA LYS A 120 7.56 9.85 2.49
C LYS A 120 6.22 9.89 3.25
N VAL A 121 5.15 10.23 2.55
CA VAL A 121 3.80 10.33 3.13
C VAL A 121 2.84 9.45 2.39
N PHE A 122 2.11 8.59 3.11
CA PHE A 122 0.94 7.91 2.61
C PHE A 122 -0.31 8.68 3.06
N TYR A 123 -1.05 9.28 2.13
CA TYR A 123 -2.11 10.21 2.49
C TYR A 123 -3.42 9.94 1.75
N GLN A 124 -4.53 10.27 2.41
CA GLN A 124 -5.86 10.24 1.83
C GLN A 124 -6.10 11.51 1.00
N THR A 125 -6.19 11.36 -0.32
CA THR A 125 -6.28 12.50 -1.26
C THR A 125 -7.72 12.97 -1.49
N ASP A 126 -8.67 12.05 -1.60
CA ASP A 126 -10.08 12.37 -1.83
C ASP A 126 -10.97 11.57 -0.90
N LEU A 127 -12.07 12.19 -0.49
CA LEU A 127 -13.13 11.59 0.31
C LEU A 127 -14.45 12.26 -0.09
N TYR A 128 -15.35 11.48 -0.71
CA TYR A 128 -16.64 11.97 -1.18
C TYR A 128 -17.70 10.88 -1.13
N LEU A 129 -18.96 11.29 -1.10
CA LEU A 129 -20.12 10.41 -1.18
C LEU A 129 -20.85 10.73 -2.48
N THR A 130 -21.16 9.72 -3.28
CA THR A 130 -22.03 9.87 -4.46
C THR A 130 -23.39 9.26 -4.15
N ILE A 131 -24.47 10.00 -4.41
CA ILE A 131 -25.87 9.52 -4.34
C ILE A 131 -26.54 9.90 -5.67
N ASP A 132 -27.13 8.94 -6.38
CA ASP A 132 -27.82 9.17 -7.67
C ASP A 132 -26.98 10.08 -8.61
N GLU A 133 -25.70 9.75 -8.79
CA GLU A 133 -24.69 10.50 -9.58
C GLU A 133 -24.23 11.85 -9.01
N THR A 134 -24.86 12.36 -7.95
CA THR A 134 -24.46 13.62 -7.30
C THR A 134 -23.38 13.38 -6.25
N SER A 135 -22.26 14.12 -6.34
CA SER A 135 -21.12 13.96 -5.42
C SER A 135 -21.06 15.04 -4.35
N TYR A 136 -20.95 14.62 -3.09
CA TYR A 136 -20.89 15.46 -1.90
C TYR A 136 -19.51 15.34 -1.23
N LYS A 137 -18.93 16.48 -0.84
CA LYS A 137 -17.62 16.59 -0.17
C LYS A 137 -17.76 17.42 1.12
N GLY A 138 -16.76 17.32 2.01
CA GLY A 138 -16.70 18.14 3.20
C GLY A 138 -17.91 17.94 4.12
N GLN A 139 -18.46 19.03 4.65
CA GLN A 139 -19.63 18.96 5.55
C GLN A 139 -20.86 18.35 4.86
N GLN A 140 -21.08 18.64 3.57
CA GLN A 140 -22.21 18.07 2.83
C GLN A 140 -22.15 16.53 2.77
N LEU A 141 -20.95 15.97 2.67
CA LEU A 141 -20.76 14.51 2.78
C LEU A 141 -21.29 14.02 4.12
N LEU A 142 -20.90 14.64 5.23
CA LEU A 142 -21.30 14.23 6.57
C LEU A 142 -22.81 14.37 6.79
N ASP A 143 -23.41 15.45 6.28
CA ASP A 143 -24.84 15.69 6.38
C ASP A 143 -25.64 14.60 5.64
N GLN A 144 -25.20 14.22 4.43
CA GLN A 144 -25.81 13.13 3.68
C GLN A 144 -25.54 11.76 4.30
N LEU A 145 -24.32 11.53 4.80
CA LEU A 145 -23.92 10.28 5.45
C LEU A 145 -24.74 10.00 6.72
N ALA A 146 -25.15 11.05 7.44
CA ALA A 146 -26.01 10.95 8.62
C ALA A 146 -27.38 10.33 8.32
N THR A 147 -27.90 10.50 7.10
CA THR A 147 -29.17 9.86 6.67
C THR A 147 -29.07 8.34 6.64
N TYR A 148 -27.85 7.79 6.51
CA TYR A 148 -27.54 6.36 6.56
C TYR A 148 -27.09 5.89 7.96
N GLY A 149 -27.35 6.69 9.00
CA GLY A 149 -26.99 6.39 10.39
C GLY A 149 -25.49 6.35 10.65
N LYS A 150 -24.68 7.02 9.82
CA LYS A 150 -23.22 7.05 9.93
C LYS A 150 -22.74 8.48 10.15
N ASP A 151 -21.78 8.63 11.05
CA ASP A 151 -21.24 9.92 11.44
C ASP A 151 -19.76 10.05 11.02
N ARG A 152 -19.15 11.20 11.36
CA ARG A 152 -17.71 11.43 11.17
C ARG A 152 -16.87 10.35 11.86
N THR A 153 -17.28 9.88 13.03
CA THR A 153 -16.58 8.82 13.78
C THR A 153 -16.52 7.51 12.99
N TRP A 154 -17.65 7.11 12.39
CA TRP A 154 -17.72 5.95 11.51
C TRP A 154 -16.81 6.12 10.29
N LEU A 155 -16.86 7.28 9.63
CA LEU A 155 -16.03 7.56 8.45
C LEU A 155 -14.53 7.56 8.77
N LYS A 156 -14.16 8.07 9.95
CA LYS A 156 -12.79 8.03 10.48
C LYS A 156 -12.33 6.59 10.70
N LYS A 157 -13.14 5.79 11.41
CA LYS A 157 -12.85 4.36 11.63
C LYS A 157 -12.70 3.62 10.30
N GLN A 158 -13.51 3.96 9.32
CA GLN A 158 -13.49 3.28 8.04
C GLN A 158 -12.26 3.64 7.20
N SER A 159 -11.87 4.91 7.16
CA SER A 159 -10.62 5.32 6.51
C SER A 159 -9.40 4.67 7.17
N LYS A 160 -9.37 4.60 8.51
CA LYS A 160 -8.32 3.89 9.25
C LYS A 160 -8.31 2.39 8.97
N LYS A 161 -9.47 1.75 8.91
CA LYS A 161 -9.59 0.32 8.58
C LYS A 161 -8.93 0.01 7.24
N VAL A 162 -9.21 0.81 6.21
CA VAL A 162 -8.63 0.64 4.87
C VAL A 162 -7.11 0.73 4.92
N VAL A 163 -6.56 1.79 5.52
CA VAL A 163 -5.10 2.00 5.53
C VAL A 163 -4.40 1.02 6.46
N GLU A 164 -4.86 0.91 7.70
CA GLU A 164 -4.15 0.21 8.78
C GLU A 164 -4.38 -1.29 8.75
N GLN A 165 -5.58 -1.76 8.36
CA GLN A 165 -5.91 -3.19 8.34
C GLN A 165 -5.76 -3.80 6.94
N TYR A 166 -6.30 -3.14 5.91
CA TYR A 166 -6.32 -3.73 4.56
C TYR A 166 -5.00 -3.52 3.83
N ILE A 167 -4.55 -2.28 3.65
CA ILE A 167 -3.34 -1.98 2.87
C ILE A 167 -2.10 -2.42 3.64
N PHE A 168 -1.83 -1.77 4.78
CA PHE A 168 -0.62 -2.04 5.55
C PHE A 168 -0.74 -3.28 6.42
N GLY A 169 -1.91 -3.54 7.02
CA GLY A 169 -2.11 -4.71 7.88
C GLY A 169 -1.94 -6.04 7.14
N THR A 170 -2.33 -6.10 5.86
CA THR A 170 -2.06 -7.27 5.01
C THR A 170 -0.57 -7.39 4.70
N TRP A 171 0.08 -6.28 4.32
CA TRP A 171 1.53 -6.27 4.06
C TRP A 171 2.35 -6.71 5.27
N PHE A 172 2.05 -6.20 6.46
CA PHE A 172 2.80 -6.54 7.68
C PHE A 172 2.63 -7.98 8.12
N ARG A 173 1.50 -8.61 7.77
CA ARG A 173 1.23 -10.01 8.08
C ARG A 173 1.95 -10.96 7.13
N ASN A 174 2.00 -10.59 5.85
CA ASN A 174 2.33 -11.53 4.76
C ASN A 174 3.63 -11.19 4.02
N GLY A 175 4.13 -9.95 4.13
CA GLY A 175 5.19 -9.41 3.27
C GLY A 175 6.35 -8.73 4.00
N SER A 176 6.09 -7.91 5.02
CA SER A 176 7.14 -7.22 5.79
C SER A 176 7.63 -8.05 6.98
N SER A 177 8.93 -7.99 7.24
CA SER A 177 9.57 -8.53 8.45
C SER A 177 10.12 -7.44 9.38
N ARG A 178 10.04 -6.15 8.98
CA ARG A 178 10.71 -5.03 9.66
C ARG A 178 9.76 -3.95 10.17
N TYR A 179 8.70 -3.71 9.42
CA TYR A 179 7.78 -2.62 9.69
C TYR A 179 6.46 -3.13 10.24
N SER A 180 5.77 -2.23 10.93
CA SER A 180 4.45 -2.46 11.49
C SER A 180 3.72 -1.13 11.61
N LEU A 181 2.44 -1.14 12.01
CA LEU A 181 1.72 0.10 12.30
C LEU A 181 2.39 0.95 13.40
N LYS A 182 3.15 0.32 14.30
CA LYS A 182 3.91 1.00 15.35
C LYS A 182 5.30 1.47 14.89
N ASN A 183 5.77 0.97 13.75
CA ASN A 183 7.07 1.31 13.17
C ASN A 183 6.94 1.43 11.65
N LEU A 184 6.68 2.65 11.17
CA LEU A 184 6.59 2.98 9.74
C LEU A 184 7.94 3.46 9.17
N GLY A 185 9.02 3.40 9.94
CA GLY A 185 10.31 3.95 9.56
C GLY A 185 10.24 5.46 9.38
N ASN A 186 10.68 5.97 8.23
CA ASN A 186 10.65 7.40 7.92
C ASN A 186 9.35 7.88 7.23
N MET A 187 8.34 7.01 7.11
CA MET A 187 7.05 7.36 6.52
C MET A 187 6.03 7.76 7.60
N LYS A 188 5.09 8.64 7.23
CA LYS A 188 3.88 8.93 8.01
C LYS A 188 2.60 8.69 7.22
N ILE A 189 1.51 8.48 7.94
CA ILE A 189 0.16 8.35 7.38
C ILE A 189 -0.62 9.64 7.68
N GLU A 190 -1.28 10.20 6.68
CA GLU A 190 -2.13 11.38 6.82
C GLU A 190 -3.54 11.11 6.30
N TYR A 191 -4.54 11.42 7.09
CA TYR A 191 -5.94 11.26 6.71
C TYR A 191 -6.54 12.58 6.23
N ASN A 192 -7.70 12.50 5.57
CA ASN A 192 -8.39 13.68 5.10
C ASN A 192 -8.76 14.58 6.29
N LYS A 193 -8.62 15.91 6.13
CA LYS A 193 -8.91 16.87 7.21
C LYS A 193 -10.34 16.73 7.75
N LEU A 194 -11.31 16.38 6.88
CA LEU A 194 -12.71 16.17 7.25
C LEU A 194 -12.91 15.16 8.39
N ILE A 195 -12.01 14.18 8.53
CA ILE A 195 -12.08 13.13 9.55
C ILE A 195 -11.03 13.30 10.67
N GLU A 196 -10.18 14.33 10.57
CA GLU A 196 -9.24 14.71 11.63
C GLU A 196 -9.73 15.87 12.49
N GLU A 197 -10.56 16.76 11.93
CA GLU A 197 -11.33 17.78 12.65
C GLU A 197 -12.44 17.17 13.52
#